data_AF-A0A401PFC7-F1
#
_entry.id   AF-A0A401PFC7-F1
#
_cell.length_a   1.000
_cell.length_b   1.000
_cell.length_c   1.000
_cell.angle_alpha   90.00
_cell.angle_beta   90.00
_cell.angle_gamma   90.00
#
_symmetry.space_group_name_H-M   'P 1'
#
loop_
_entity.id
_entity.type
_entity.pdbx_description
1 polymer ?
#
loop_
_entity_poly.entity_id
_entity_poly.type
_entity_poly.pdbx_seq_one_letter_code
_entity_poly.pdbx_strand_id
1 'polypeptide(L)'
;MIHRAILGSLERMIAILAENCGGKWPFWLSPSQIMVIPLGDSTEDYARQVHHQLLQAGFMADICLDSGSTLNRKIRNAQLAQFNFIFDTACARIVILDAVTENLPRDTHLPVPVQLTYRHSDSGNKLQLTKKEKLKQRHDRWLQKIELIKLVERKKKAQKKRRATPVVGDMQPLADALPELTDLLSASNVSVANKSKSSLKKKPGAVHYSKMRHAQKRKLIEDEVARFKATIHNAAFKANPLALVGEQLLKRMRQEDEDLK
;
A
#
# COMPACT_ATOMS: atom_id res chain seq x y z
N MET A 1 -48.32 1.17 -34.73
CA MET A 1 -48.16 0.70 -33.32
C MET A 1 -46.68 0.69 -32.98
N ILE A 2 -46.29 1.20 -31.81
CA ILE A 2 -44.88 1.18 -31.35
C ILE A 2 -44.75 0.08 -30.30
N HIS A 3 -43.96 -0.95 -30.58
CA HIS A 3 -43.55 -1.94 -29.59
C HIS A 3 -42.27 -1.44 -28.90
N ARG A 4 -42.28 -1.33 -27.56
CA ARG A 4 -41.10 -0.93 -26.77
C ARG A 4 -40.85 -1.93 -25.64
N ALA A 5 -39.60 -2.37 -25.51
CA ALA A 5 -39.09 -3.06 -24.34
C ALA A 5 -37.76 -2.41 -23.98
N ILE A 6 -37.63 -1.90 -22.74
CA ILE A 6 -36.43 -1.17 -22.29
C ILE A 6 -35.30 -2.14 -21.97
N LEU A 7 -35.64 -3.27 -21.36
CA LEU A 7 -34.67 -4.26 -20.83
C LEU A 7 -34.76 -5.62 -21.55
N GLY A 8 -35.81 -5.83 -22.36
CA GLY A 8 -36.08 -7.13 -22.98
C GLY A 8 -36.68 -8.13 -21.99
N SER A 9 -36.24 -9.39 -22.06
CA SER A 9 -36.61 -10.45 -21.10
C SER A 9 -35.81 -10.31 -19.80
N LEU A 10 -36.48 -10.54 -18.68
CA LEU A 10 -35.90 -10.39 -17.34
C LEU A 10 -34.81 -11.44 -17.09
N GLU A 11 -34.99 -12.66 -17.60
CA GLU A 11 -34.03 -13.76 -17.50
C GLU A 11 -32.71 -13.38 -18.19
N ARG A 12 -32.79 -12.84 -19.41
CA ARG A 12 -31.60 -12.39 -20.15
C ARG A 12 -30.93 -11.20 -19.45
N MET A 13 -31.71 -10.26 -18.93
CA MET A 13 -31.17 -9.13 -18.18
C MET A 13 -30.40 -9.59 -16.94
N ILE A 14 -30.96 -10.50 -16.14
CA ILE A 14 -30.30 -11.03 -14.94
C ILE A 14 -29.03 -11.80 -15.30
N ALA A 15 -29.03 -12.57 -16.39
CA ALA A 15 -27.84 -13.27 -16.86
C ALA A 15 -26.72 -12.29 -17.23
N ILE A 16 -27.03 -11.23 -17.99
CA ILE A 16 -26.05 -10.18 -18.35
C ILE A 16 -25.54 -9.46 -17.10
N LEU A 17 -26.43 -9.15 -16.14
CA LEU A 17 -26.03 -8.53 -14.89
C LEU A 17 -25.14 -9.46 -14.05
N ALA A 18 -25.43 -10.77 -13.99
CA ALA A 18 -24.62 -11.74 -13.27
C ALA A 18 -23.20 -11.80 -13.82
N GLU A 19 -23.06 -11.86 -15.15
CA GLU A 19 -21.77 -11.87 -15.85
C GLU A 19 -21.01 -10.56 -15.63
N ASN A 20 -21.68 -9.42 -15.76
CA ASN A 20 -21.05 -8.10 -15.60
C ASN A 20 -20.63 -7.83 -14.15
N CYS A 21 -21.42 -8.28 -13.18
CA CYS A 21 -21.15 -8.12 -11.75
C CYS A 21 -20.17 -9.16 -11.19
N GLY A 22 -19.85 -10.22 -11.94
CA GLY A 22 -18.92 -11.27 -11.50
C GLY A 22 -19.34 -11.93 -10.18
N GLY A 23 -20.66 -12.05 -9.94
CA GLY A 23 -21.24 -12.57 -8.70
C GLY A 23 -21.37 -11.58 -7.53
N LYS A 24 -20.88 -10.34 -7.67
CA LYS A 24 -21.08 -9.26 -6.68
C LYS A 24 -22.23 -8.36 -7.07
N TRP A 25 -23.43 -8.73 -6.65
CA TRP A 25 -24.63 -7.96 -6.92
C TRP A 25 -24.61 -6.59 -6.24
N PRO A 26 -25.15 -5.53 -6.89
CA PRO A 26 -25.42 -4.28 -6.22
C PRO A 26 -26.27 -4.50 -4.96
N PHE A 27 -26.05 -3.70 -3.92
CA PHE A 27 -26.69 -3.87 -2.61
C PHE A 27 -28.22 -4.06 -2.68
N TRP A 28 -28.90 -3.27 -3.51
CA TRP A 28 -30.36 -3.31 -3.66
C TRP A 28 -30.88 -4.58 -4.37
N LEU A 29 -30.02 -5.28 -5.12
CA LEU A 29 -30.37 -6.50 -5.85
C LEU A 29 -29.84 -7.76 -5.18
N SER A 30 -28.88 -7.62 -4.25
CA SER A 30 -28.25 -8.77 -3.60
C SER A 30 -29.22 -9.47 -2.65
N PRO A 31 -29.34 -10.81 -2.71
CA PRO A 31 -30.09 -11.58 -1.72
C PRO A 31 -29.40 -11.60 -0.35
N SER A 32 -28.07 -11.42 -0.32
CA SER A 32 -27.24 -11.41 0.89
C SER A 32 -26.66 -10.01 1.09
N GLN A 33 -27.42 -9.17 1.81
CA GLN A 33 -27.06 -7.76 1.97
C GLN A 33 -26.11 -7.55 3.14
N ILE A 34 -26.47 -8.02 4.34
CA ILE A 34 -25.73 -7.73 5.58
C ILE A 34 -25.46 -9.02 6.36
N MET A 35 -24.23 -9.21 6.83
CA MET A 35 -23.87 -10.27 7.77
C MET A 35 -23.49 -9.65 9.11
N VAL A 36 -24.16 -10.05 10.19
CA VAL A 36 -23.87 -9.64 11.57
C VAL A 36 -23.02 -10.71 12.25
N ILE A 37 -21.82 -10.32 12.70
CA ILE A 37 -20.88 -11.23 13.35
C ILE A 37 -20.66 -10.80 14.81
N PRO A 38 -21.09 -11.62 15.79
CA PRO A 38 -20.76 -11.43 17.19
C PRO A 38 -19.31 -11.80 17.49
N LEU A 39 -18.67 -10.98 18.32
CA LEU A 39 -17.34 -11.22 18.87
C LEU A 39 -17.48 -11.89 20.25
N GLY A 40 -17.69 -13.21 20.20
CA GLY A 40 -17.88 -14.04 21.39
C GLY A 40 -19.28 -13.97 22.00
N ASP A 41 -19.52 -14.88 22.96
CA ASP A 41 -20.83 -15.20 23.51
C ASP A 41 -21.51 -14.00 24.20
N SER A 42 -20.73 -13.08 24.78
CA SER A 42 -21.25 -11.89 25.49
C SER A 42 -21.92 -10.87 24.56
N THR A 43 -21.67 -10.93 23.25
CA THR A 43 -22.21 -9.97 22.28
C THR A 43 -23.31 -10.57 21.40
N GLU A 44 -23.69 -11.83 21.63
CA GLU A 44 -24.72 -12.52 20.83
C GLU A 44 -26.10 -11.87 20.97
N ASP A 45 -26.49 -11.49 22.17
CA ASP A 45 -27.78 -10.84 22.41
C ASP A 45 -27.88 -9.50 21.68
N TYR A 46 -26.79 -8.72 21.69
CA TYR A 46 -26.71 -7.46 20.95
C TYR A 46 -26.74 -7.71 19.44
N ALA A 47 -26.04 -8.73 18.94
CA ALA A 47 -26.08 -9.11 17.54
C ALA A 47 -27.50 -9.48 17.08
N ARG A 48 -28.26 -10.21 17.91
CA ARG A 48 -29.67 -10.53 17.64
C ARG A 48 -30.56 -9.29 17.61
N GLN A 49 -30.34 -8.34 18.50
CA GLN A 49 -31.07 -7.06 18.50
C GLN A 49 -30.80 -6.26 17.22
N VAL A 50 -29.54 -6.11 16.82
CA VAL A 50 -29.15 -5.41 15.59
C VAL A 50 -29.74 -6.09 14.36
N HIS A 51 -29.64 -7.42 14.29
CA HIS A 51 -30.25 -8.21 13.22
C HIS A 51 -31.76 -7.96 13.12
N HIS A 52 -32.47 -7.95 14.25
CA HIS A 52 -33.90 -7.66 14.27
C HIS A 52 -34.23 -6.24 13.79
N GLN A 53 -33.45 -5.24 14.20
CA GLN A 53 -33.61 -3.87 13.72
C GLN A 53 -33.39 -3.75 12.21
N LEU A 54 -32.40 -4.47 11.66
CA LEU A 54 -32.14 -4.50 10.22
C LEU A 54 -33.27 -5.15 9.44
N LEU A 55 -33.82 -6.26 9.94
CA LEU A 55 -34.99 -6.91 9.35
C LEU A 55 -36.22 -6.01 9.40
N GLN A 56 -36.46 -5.32 10.52
CA GLN A 56 -37.55 -4.35 10.65
C GLN A 56 -37.41 -3.16 9.70
N ALA A 57 -36.18 -2.77 9.37
CA ALA A 57 -35.89 -1.75 8.37
C ALA A 57 -36.06 -2.25 6.92
N GLY A 58 -36.33 -3.54 6.72
CA GLY A 58 -36.55 -4.14 5.39
C GLY A 58 -35.26 -4.61 4.70
N PHE A 59 -34.14 -4.71 5.41
CA PHE A 59 -32.90 -5.26 4.87
C PHE A 59 -32.82 -6.78 5.06
N MET A 60 -32.16 -7.47 4.12
CA MET A 60 -31.85 -8.90 4.24
C MET A 60 -30.55 -9.08 5.02
N ALA A 61 -30.67 -9.31 6.32
CA ALA A 61 -29.55 -9.51 7.23
C ALA A 61 -29.52 -10.97 7.73
N ASP A 62 -28.31 -11.53 7.83
CA ASP A 62 -28.05 -12.83 8.44
C ASP A 62 -27.14 -12.67 9.67
N ILE A 63 -27.17 -13.63 10.59
CA ILE A 63 -26.35 -13.63 11.81
C ILE A 63 -25.50 -14.90 11.93
N CYS A 64 -24.22 -14.75 12.27
CA CYS A 64 -23.28 -15.87 12.43
C CYS A 64 -22.99 -16.20 13.91
N LEU A 65 -23.86 -17.02 14.52
CA LEU A 65 -23.78 -17.44 15.93
C LEU A 65 -22.79 -18.60 16.21
N ASP A 66 -21.87 -18.90 15.29
CA ASP A 66 -20.92 -20.01 15.49
C ASP A 66 -19.85 -19.66 16.54
N SER A 67 -20.00 -20.11 17.79
CA SER A 67 -19.07 -19.81 18.89
C SER A 67 -17.69 -20.47 18.75
N GLY A 68 -17.57 -21.50 17.90
CA GLY A 68 -16.33 -22.26 17.71
C GLY A 68 -15.37 -21.69 16.65
N SER A 69 -15.82 -20.75 15.81
CA SER A 69 -14.99 -20.18 14.74
C SER A 69 -14.34 -18.85 15.11
N THR A 70 -13.07 -18.69 14.74
CA THR A 70 -12.37 -17.42 14.90
C THR A 70 -13.03 -16.33 14.05
N LEU A 71 -12.98 -15.07 14.51
CA LEU A 71 -13.54 -13.93 13.79
C LEU A 71 -13.09 -13.89 12.31
N ASN A 72 -11.79 -14.10 12.05
CA ASN A 72 -11.25 -14.13 10.69
C ASN A 72 -11.88 -15.21 9.82
N ARG A 73 -12.22 -16.38 10.39
CA ARG A 73 -12.91 -17.44 9.67
C ARG A 73 -14.33 -17.03 9.33
N LYS A 74 -15.06 -16.40 10.27
CA LYS A 74 -16.41 -15.86 10.03
C LYS A 74 -16.40 -14.79 8.94
N ILE A 75 -15.47 -13.84 9.00
CA ILE A 75 -15.29 -12.80 7.98
C ILE A 75 -14.98 -13.43 6.61
N ARG A 76 -14.07 -14.41 6.56
CA ARG A 76 -13.74 -15.11 5.31
C ARG A 76 -14.94 -15.86 4.74
N ASN A 77 -15.73 -16.52 5.57
CA ASN A 77 -16.94 -17.22 5.13
C ASN A 77 -17.98 -16.25 4.57
N ALA A 78 -18.19 -15.11 5.24
CA ALA A 78 -19.07 -14.05 4.76
C ALA A 78 -18.58 -13.44 3.43
N GLN A 79 -17.27 -13.27 3.27
CA GLN A 79 -16.67 -12.84 2.00
C GLN A 79 -16.87 -13.87 0.89
N LEU A 80 -16.71 -15.16 1.17
CA LEU A 80 -16.93 -16.24 0.20
C LEU A 80 -18.38 -16.30 -0.24
N ALA A 81 -19.32 -16.08 0.69
CA ALA A 81 -20.75 -15.98 0.42
C ALA A 81 -21.18 -14.66 -0.26
N GLN A 82 -20.24 -13.76 -0.59
CA GLN A 82 -20.49 -12.49 -1.29
C GLN A 82 -21.48 -11.55 -0.58
N PHE A 83 -21.46 -11.49 0.75
CA PHE A 83 -22.18 -10.43 1.48
C PHE A 83 -21.65 -9.05 1.10
N ASN A 84 -22.54 -8.06 0.97
CA ASN A 84 -22.14 -6.68 0.67
C ASN A 84 -21.51 -5.99 1.88
N PHE A 85 -22.12 -6.14 3.05
CA PHE A 85 -21.64 -5.55 4.28
C PHE A 85 -21.48 -6.59 5.38
N ILE A 86 -20.41 -6.43 6.17
CA ILE A 86 -20.17 -7.20 7.38
C ILE A 86 -20.20 -6.23 8.55
N PHE A 87 -21.09 -6.48 9.51
CA PHE A 87 -21.21 -5.74 10.74
C PHE A 87 -20.53 -6.50 11.87
N ASP A 88 -19.55 -5.86 12.52
CA ASP A 88 -18.84 -6.40 13.67
C ASP A 88 -19.34 -5.72 14.95
N THR A 89 -19.90 -6.51 15.87
CA THR A 89 -20.55 -6.01 17.07
C THR A 89 -19.60 -5.47 18.15
N ALA A 90 -18.34 -5.92 18.26
CA ALA A 90 -17.50 -5.41 19.35
C ALA A 90 -17.00 -3.98 19.12
N CYS A 91 -16.86 -3.57 17.86
CA CYS A 91 -16.40 -2.23 17.52
C CYS A 91 -17.56 -1.30 17.11
N ALA A 92 -18.80 -1.83 17.05
CA ALA A 92 -19.96 -1.17 16.43
C ALA A 92 -19.59 -0.52 15.07
N ARG A 93 -18.75 -1.21 14.29
CA ARG A 93 -18.13 -0.67 13.09
C ARG A 93 -18.52 -1.52 11.89
N ILE A 94 -18.96 -0.86 10.83
CA ILE A 94 -19.20 -1.51 9.55
C ILE A 94 -17.84 -1.75 8.90
N VAL A 95 -17.50 -3.02 8.68
CA VAL A 95 -16.36 -3.39 7.84
C VAL A 95 -16.91 -3.49 6.42
N ILE A 96 -16.72 -2.42 5.65
CA ILE A 96 -17.08 -2.40 4.23
C ILE A 96 -16.09 -3.32 3.51
N LEU A 97 -16.61 -4.28 2.74
CA LEU A 97 -15.79 -5.08 1.86
C LEU A 97 -15.46 -4.24 0.61
N ASP A 98 -14.19 -3.90 0.46
CA ASP A 98 -13.67 -3.18 -0.69
C ASP A 98 -14.04 -3.89 -2.01
N ALA A 99 -14.78 -3.18 -2.88
CA ALA A 99 -14.63 -3.17 -4.34
C ALA A 99 -15.77 -2.43 -5.09
N VAL A 100 -16.95 -2.23 -4.50
CA VAL A 100 -18.14 -1.75 -5.26
C VAL A 100 -18.66 -0.36 -4.81
N THR A 101 -18.20 0.15 -3.66
CA THR A 101 -18.68 1.42 -3.11
C THR A 101 -18.06 2.68 -3.74
N GLU A 102 -17.13 2.58 -4.69
CA GLU A 102 -16.62 3.75 -5.41
C GLU A 102 -17.68 4.46 -6.27
N ASN A 103 -18.86 3.86 -6.49
CA ASN A 103 -19.93 4.43 -7.29
C ASN A 103 -21.24 4.71 -6.55
N LEU A 104 -21.30 4.64 -5.21
CA LEU A 104 -22.46 5.19 -4.50
C LEU A 104 -22.29 6.71 -4.33
N PRO A 105 -23.25 7.54 -4.77
CA PRO A 105 -23.25 8.96 -4.44
C PRO A 105 -23.22 9.10 -2.91
N ARG A 106 -22.38 10.03 -2.42
CA ARG A 106 -22.22 10.32 -0.98
C ARG A 106 -23.49 10.83 -0.28
N ASP A 107 -24.57 11.03 -1.03
CA ASP A 107 -25.79 11.73 -0.61
C ASP A 107 -27.04 10.82 -0.53
N THR A 108 -26.89 9.53 -0.24
CA THR A 108 -28.02 8.81 0.39
C THR A 108 -28.01 9.10 1.88
N HIS A 109 -28.76 10.13 2.28
CA HIS A 109 -29.24 10.28 3.64
C HIS A 109 -30.12 9.05 3.98
N LEU A 110 -29.51 8.02 4.54
CA LEU A 110 -30.22 6.98 5.28
C LEU A 110 -30.89 7.66 6.49
N PRO A 111 -32.22 7.56 6.66
CA PRO A 111 -32.87 8.14 7.82
C PRO A 111 -32.74 7.16 8.98
N VAL A 112 -31.67 7.26 9.77
CA VAL A 112 -31.70 6.70 11.14
C VAL A 112 -30.83 7.54 12.08
N PRO A 113 -31.41 8.27 13.04
CA PRO A 113 -30.67 8.79 14.18
C PRO A 113 -30.69 7.72 15.27
N VAL A 114 -29.57 7.02 15.48
CA VAL A 114 -29.37 6.27 16.74
C VAL A 114 -27.98 6.58 17.27
N GLN A 115 -27.93 7.52 18.22
CA GLN A 115 -26.78 7.70 19.09
C GLN A 115 -26.68 6.48 20.00
N LEU A 116 -25.73 5.57 19.73
CA LEU A 116 -25.36 4.50 20.65
C LEU A 116 -23.94 4.76 21.18
N THR A 117 -23.87 5.41 22.33
CA THR A 117 -22.63 5.55 23.09
C THR A 117 -22.37 4.27 23.88
N TYR A 118 -21.39 3.47 23.47
CA TYR A 118 -20.87 2.34 24.25
C TYR A 118 -19.53 2.71 24.88
N ARG A 119 -19.45 2.79 26.22
CA ARG A 119 -18.19 2.94 26.97
C ARG A 119 -17.62 1.54 27.22
N HIS A 120 -16.45 1.26 26.66
CA HIS A 120 -15.69 0.05 26.99
C HIS A 120 -14.85 0.28 28.26
N SER A 121 -15.07 -0.54 29.29
CA SER A 121 -14.13 -0.73 30.41
C SER A 121 -13.24 -1.93 30.07
N ASP A 122 -12.01 -1.67 29.64
CA ASP A 122 -11.01 -2.72 29.36
C ASP A 122 -10.31 -3.14 30.67
N SER A 123 -10.59 -4.36 31.13
CA SER A 123 -9.78 -5.07 32.11
C SER A 123 -9.41 -6.46 31.57
N GLY A 124 -8.16 -6.64 31.17
CA GLY A 124 -7.64 -7.94 30.70
C GLY A 124 -6.13 -7.89 30.49
N ASN A 125 -5.40 -8.52 31.42
CA ASN A 125 -3.95 -8.60 31.52
C ASN A 125 -3.25 -8.92 30.18
N LYS A 126 -2.52 -7.94 29.63
CA LYS A 126 -1.42 -8.13 28.68
C LYS A 126 -0.16 -7.66 29.38
N LEU A 127 0.88 -8.51 29.43
CA LEU A 127 2.24 -8.14 29.83
C LEU A 127 2.55 -6.74 29.31
N GLN A 128 2.68 -5.78 30.22
CA GLN A 128 2.70 -4.37 29.87
C GLN A 128 4.04 -3.99 29.23
N LEU A 129 4.13 -4.14 27.90
CA LEU A 129 5.11 -3.43 27.09
C LEU A 129 5.09 -1.95 27.47
N THR A 130 6.26 -1.39 27.76
CA THR A 130 6.38 -0.01 28.22
C THR A 130 5.78 0.94 27.18
N LYS A 131 5.22 2.08 27.61
CA LYS A 131 4.63 3.09 26.70
C LYS A 131 5.59 3.48 25.57
N LYS A 132 6.90 3.49 25.87
CA LYS A 132 8.01 3.74 24.93
C LYS A 132 8.12 2.65 23.87
N GLU A 133 8.04 1.38 24.25
CA GLU A 133 8.09 0.25 23.31
C GLU A 133 6.85 0.17 22.44
N LYS A 134 5.64 0.42 22.99
CA LYS A 134 4.40 0.48 22.20
C LYS A 134 4.43 1.61 21.17
N LEU A 135 5.02 2.76 21.50
CA LEU A 135 5.19 3.87 20.57
C LEU A 135 6.19 3.52 19.46
N LYS A 136 7.33 2.90 19.82
CA LYS A 136 8.36 2.44 18.88
C LYS A 136 7.80 1.40 17.91
N GLN A 137 7.09 0.39 18.41
CA GLN A 137 6.47 -0.63 17.57
C GLN A 137 5.41 -0.05 16.61
N ARG A 138 4.66 0.97 17.01
CA ARG A 138 3.74 1.67 16.11
C ARG A 138 4.48 2.43 15.01
N HIS A 139 5.58 3.10 15.36
CA HIS A 139 6.40 3.81 14.40
C HIS A 139 7.05 2.85 13.39
N ASP A 140 7.64 1.75 13.86
CA ASP A 140 8.30 0.76 13.01
C ASP A 140 7.30 0.05 12.07
N ARG A 141 6.11 -0.31 12.58
CA ARG A 141 5.03 -0.88 11.75
C ARG A 141 4.51 0.12 10.70
N TRP A 142 4.43 1.40 11.06
CA TRP A 142 4.03 2.45 10.13
C TRP A 142 5.08 2.66 9.02
N LEU A 143 6.37 2.63 9.36
CA LEU A 143 7.46 2.69 8.39
C LEU A 143 7.44 1.50 7.42
N GLN A 144 7.30 0.27 7.94
CA GLN A 144 7.18 -0.94 7.11
C GLN A 144 6.00 -0.84 6.13
N LYS A 145 4.84 -0.33 6.60
CA LYS A 145 3.67 -0.11 5.73
C LYS A 145 3.96 0.90 4.62
N ILE A 146 4.64 2.00 4.92
CA ILE A 146 5.03 3.01 3.91
C ILE A 146 6.00 2.43 2.88
N GLU A 147 6.99 1.67 3.32
CA GLU A 147 7.96 1.03 2.42
C GLU A 147 7.26 0.05 1.47
N LEU A 148 6.33 -0.76 1.98
CA LEU A 148 5.53 -1.67 1.16
C LEU A 148 4.69 -0.91 0.12
N ILE A 149 4.01 0.18 0.52
CA ILE A 149 3.22 1.01 -0.41
C ILE A 149 4.11 1.57 -1.52
N LYS A 150 5.27 2.14 -1.17
CA LYS A 150 6.23 2.69 -2.14
C LYS A 150 6.78 1.62 -3.09
N LEU A 151 7.01 0.41 -2.60
CA LEU A 151 7.50 -0.71 -3.40
C LEU A 151 6.43 -1.18 -4.41
N VAL A 152 5.18 -1.26 -3.98
CA VAL A 152 4.04 -1.56 -4.87
C VAL A 152 3.86 -0.48 -5.92
N GLU A 153 3.95 0.80 -5.56
CA GLU A 153 3.88 1.92 -6.51
C GLU A 153 5.02 1.88 -7.53
N ARG A 154 6.26 1.58 -7.09
CA ARG A 154 7.41 1.39 -7.99
C ARG A 154 7.16 0.25 -8.97
N LYS A 155 6.68 -0.91 -8.49
CA LYS A 155 6.34 -2.06 -9.34
C LYS A 155 5.26 -1.70 -10.35
N LYS A 156 4.18 -1.05 -9.94
CA LYS A 156 3.10 -0.57 -10.83
C LYS A 156 3.61 0.43 -11.87
N LYS A 157 4.43 1.40 -11.47
CA LYS A 157 5.01 2.40 -12.39
C LYS A 157 5.94 1.74 -13.40
N ALA A 158 6.76 0.76 -12.98
CA ALA A 158 7.59 -0.03 -13.87
C ALA A 158 6.73 -0.84 -14.86
N GLN A 159 5.68 -1.50 -14.38
CA GLN A 159 4.74 -2.25 -15.22
C GLN A 159 4.01 -1.36 -16.23
N LYS A 160 3.57 -0.17 -15.83
CA LYS A 160 2.94 0.80 -16.75
C LYS A 160 3.93 1.29 -17.81
N LYS A 161 5.18 1.58 -17.43
CA LYS A 161 6.24 1.93 -18.40
C LYS A 161 6.47 0.79 -19.40
N ARG A 162 6.54 -0.46 -18.91
CA ARG A 162 6.72 -1.64 -19.77
C ARG A 162 5.57 -1.84 -20.75
N ARG A 163 4.32 -1.73 -20.27
CA ARG A 163 3.12 -1.82 -21.13
C ARG A 163 3.04 -0.70 -22.16
N ALA A 164 3.70 0.44 -21.91
CA ALA A 164 3.72 1.58 -22.82
C ALA A 164 4.86 1.52 -23.85
N THR A 165 5.94 0.77 -23.58
CA THR A 165 7.00 0.56 -24.56
C THR A 165 6.62 -0.62 -25.48
N PRO A 166 6.41 -0.43 -26.79
CA PRO A 166 6.19 -1.54 -27.71
C PRO A 166 7.52 -2.24 -27.94
N VAL A 167 7.85 -3.22 -27.10
CA VAL A 167 9.05 -4.06 -27.24
C VAL A 167 8.59 -5.51 -27.32
N VAL A 168 9.06 -6.20 -28.36
CA VAL A 168 8.87 -7.64 -28.55
C VAL A 168 9.58 -8.39 -27.43
N GLY A 169 8.81 -9.04 -26.56
CA GLY A 169 9.29 -10.00 -25.56
C GLY A 169 9.93 -9.39 -24.30
N ASP A 170 9.40 -9.71 -23.13
CA ASP A 170 10.04 -9.38 -21.85
C ASP A 170 11.27 -10.29 -21.63
N MET A 171 12.48 -9.73 -21.57
CA MET A 171 13.74 -10.45 -21.31
C MET A 171 13.99 -10.76 -19.82
N GLN A 172 13.07 -10.35 -18.93
CA GLN A 172 13.20 -10.55 -17.49
C GLN A 172 13.09 -12.00 -17.00
N PRO A 173 12.26 -12.89 -17.58
CA PRO A 173 12.24 -14.29 -17.19
C PRO A 173 13.63 -14.96 -17.36
N LEU A 174 14.43 -14.49 -18.31
CA LEU A 174 15.81 -14.95 -18.52
C LEU A 174 16.78 -14.36 -17.48
N ALA A 175 16.55 -13.12 -17.05
CA ALA A 175 17.35 -12.47 -16.01
C ALA A 175 17.07 -13.02 -14.61
N ASP A 176 15.80 -13.31 -14.28
CA ASP A 176 15.40 -13.96 -13.02
C ASP A 176 15.79 -15.45 -12.98
N ALA A 177 16.02 -16.09 -14.13
CA ALA A 177 16.47 -17.47 -14.23
C ALA A 177 18.01 -17.64 -14.17
N LEU A 178 18.78 -16.54 -14.14
CA LEU A 178 20.23 -16.59 -13.97
C LEU A 178 20.56 -16.61 -12.47
N PRO A 179 21.31 -17.61 -11.96
CA PRO A 179 21.67 -17.67 -10.55
C PRO A 179 22.51 -16.46 -10.17
N GLU A 180 22.23 -15.86 -9.00
CA GLU A 180 23.02 -14.74 -8.50
C GLU A 180 24.43 -15.23 -8.10
N LEU A 181 25.45 -14.41 -8.35
CA LEU A 181 26.88 -14.72 -8.14
C LEU A 181 27.22 -15.23 -6.73
N THR A 182 26.35 -14.99 -5.74
CA THR A 182 26.44 -15.53 -4.38
C THR A 182 26.32 -17.05 -4.31
N ASP A 183 25.48 -17.67 -5.15
CA ASP A 183 25.27 -19.11 -5.14
C ASP A 183 26.47 -19.86 -5.75
N LEU A 184 27.19 -19.21 -6.66
CA LEU A 184 28.44 -19.71 -7.25
C LEU A 184 29.65 -19.56 -6.30
N LEU A 185 29.64 -18.56 -5.42
CA LEU A 185 30.70 -18.34 -4.43
C LEU A 185 30.54 -19.21 -3.17
N SER A 186 29.32 -19.61 -2.80
CA SER A 186 29.12 -20.57 -1.71
C SER A 186 29.56 -22.00 -2.04
N ALA A 187 29.64 -22.35 -3.33
CA ALA A 187 30.12 -23.65 -3.80
C ALA A 187 31.66 -23.77 -3.79
N SER A 188 32.39 -22.66 -3.60
CA SER A 188 33.85 -22.62 -3.66
C SER A 188 34.46 -22.11 -2.35
N ASN A 189 34.34 -22.91 -1.29
CA ASN A 189 35.15 -22.74 -0.09
C ASN A 189 35.88 -24.06 0.24
N VAL A 190 37.07 -24.21 -0.34
CA VAL A 190 38.19 -24.85 0.35
C VAL A 190 39.10 -23.72 0.85
N SER A 191 39.46 -23.86 2.11
CA SER A 191 40.21 -22.98 3.02
C SER A 191 41.46 -22.29 2.46
N VAL A 192 41.78 -21.08 2.94
CA VAL A 192 42.91 -20.76 3.87
C VAL A 192 43.14 -19.24 3.90
N ALA A 193 43.53 -18.77 5.08
CA ALA A 193 43.64 -17.39 5.52
C ALA A 193 44.90 -16.62 5.04
N ASN A 194 44.78 -15.29 5.21
CA ASN A 194 45.78 -14.28 5.61
C ASN A 194 46.46 -13.34 4.57
N LYS A 195 46.22 -12.04 4.85
CA LYS A 195 47.10 -10.85 4.75
C LYS A 195 47.65 -10.44 3.38
N SER A 196 47.24 -9.25 2.93
CA SER A 196 48.05 -8.02 3.06
C SER A 196 47.32 -6.80 2.49
N LYS A 197 47.54 -5.63 3.11
CA LYS A 197 47.09 -4.31 2.64
C LYS A 197 47.92 -3.90 1.42
N SER A 198 47.29 -3.34 0.40
CA SER A 198 47.81 -2.13 -0.25
C SER A 198 46.69 -1.31 -0.89
N SER A 199 46.87 -0.01 -0.74
CA SER A 199 45.97 1.10 -0.98
C SER A 199 45.84 1.46 -2.46
N LEU A 200 44.61 1.69 -2.93
CA LEU A 200 44.29 2.65 -3.99
C LEU A 200 42.88 3.19 -3.73
N LYS A 201 42.81 4.37 -3.11
CA LYS A 201 41.56 5.12 -2.87
C LYS A 201 40.98 5.57 -4.21
N LYS A 202 40.05 4.81 -4.79
CA LYS A 202 39.06 5.39 -5.71
C LYS A 202 38.14 6.29 -4.88
N LYS A 203 38.06 7.58 -5.23
CA LYS A 203 37.10 8.53 -4.66
C LYS A 203 35.71 7.87 -4.70
N PRO A 204 35.02 7.70 -3.55
CA PRO A 204 33.69 7.11 -3.60
C PRO A 204 32.76 8.05 -4.34
N GLY A 205 32.21 7.56 -5.46
CA GLY A 205 31.19 8.25 -6.24
C GLY A 205 30.06 8.74 -5.33
N ALA A 206 29.56 9.94 -5.64
CA ALA A 206 28.67 10.71 -4.79
C ALA A 206 27.54 9.84 -4.20
N VAL A 207 27.63 9.56 -2.90
CA VAL A 207 26.58 8.89 -2.16
C VAL A 207 25.36 9.81 -2.19
N HIS A 208 24.29 9.37 -2.85
CA HIS A 208 23.05 10.13 -3.01
C HIS A 208 22.60 10.73 -1.67
N TYR A 209 22.47 12.07 -1.60
CA TYR A 209 22.28 12.86 -0.37
C TYR A 209 21.25 12.24 0.60
N SER A 210 20.15 11.68 0.08
CA SER A 210 19.11 11.05 0.89
C SER A 210 19.61 9.90 1.80
N LYS A 211 20.63 9.15 1.36
CA LYS A 211 21.18 7.97 2.04
C LYS A 211 22.25 8.29 3.09
N MET A 212 22.70 9.54 3.19
CA MET A 212 23.74 9.95 4.15
C MET A 212 23.21 10.11 5.58
N ARG A 213 24.06 9.78 6.57
CA ARG A 213 23.77 10.07 7.99
C ARG A 213 23.73 11.59 8.22
N HIS A 214 22.95 12.05 9.20
CA HIS A 214 22.74 13.50 9.43
C HIS A 214 24.02 14.31 9.64
N ALA A 215 25.02 13.75 10.34
CA ALA A 215 26.32 14.43 10.52
C ALA A 215 27.10 14.59 9.20
N GLN A 216 26.99 13.63 8.28
CA GLN A 216 27.62 13.69 6.96
C GLN A 216 26.90 14.70 6.06
N LYS A 217 25.57 14.78 6.14
CA LYS A 217 24.77 15.80 5.45
C LYS A 217 25.16 17.21 5.87
N ARG A 218 25.32 17.45 7.18
CA ARG A 218 25.73 18.76 7.72
C ARG A 218 27.11 19.17 7.19
N LYS A 219 28.10 18.27 7.24
CA LYS A 219 29.43 18.52 6.69
C LYS A 219 29.41 18.81 5.19
N LEU A 220 28.65 18.04 4.41
CA LEU A 220 28.52 18.28 2.96
C LEU A 220 27.93 19.67 2.68
N ILE A 221 26.90 20.08 3.42
CA ILE A 221 26.30 21.42 3.28
C ILE A 221 27.32 22.50 3.65
N GLU A 222 28.05 22.34 4.74
CA GLU A 222 29.09 23.29 5.16
C GLU A 222 30.19 23.43 4.09
N ASP A 223 30.64 22.32 3.51
CA ASP A 223 31.63 22.29 2.44
C ASP A 223 31.12 22.92 1.14
N GLU A 224 29.84 22.71 0.77
CA GLU A 224 29.20 23.36 -0.39
C GLU A 224 29.03 24.87 -0.16
N VAL A 225 28.62 25.29 1.04
CA VAL A 225 28.49 26.72 1.40
C VAL A 225 29.85 27.41 1.37
N ALA A 226 30.91 26.76 1.85
CA ALA A 226 32.27 27.29 1.78
C ALA A 226 32.75 27.44 0.32
N ARG A 227 32.52 26.42 -0.52
CA ARG A 227 32.85 26.48 -1.97
C ARG A 227 32.08 27.57 -2.69
N PHE A 228 30.79 27.73 -2.38
CA PHE A 228 29.97 28.78 -2.97
C PHE A 228 30.46 30.18 -2.57
N LYS A 229 30.78 30.38 -1.28
CA LYS A 229 31.39 31.64 -0.82
C LYS A 229 32.69 31.93 -1.55
N ALA A 230 33.60 30.96 -1.68
CA ALA A 230 34.85 31.15 -2.42
C ALA A 230 34.61 31.55 -3.89
N THR A 231 33.59 30.98 -4.53
CA THR A 231 33.24 31.27 -5.92
C THR A 231 32.69 32.68 -6.11
N ILE A 232 31.84 33.16 -5.19
CA ILE A 232 31.33 34.55 -5.21
C ILE A 232 32.47 35.57 -5.08
N HIS A 233 33.52 35.23 -4.35
CA HIS A 233 34.66 36.14 -4.15
C HIS A 233 35.67 36.09 -5.32
N ASN A 234 35.56 35.12 -6.23
CA ASN A 234 36.43 35.03 -7.40
C ASN A 234 36.12 36.17 -8.40
N ALA A 235 37.15 36.94 -8.75
CA ALA A 235 37.03 38.09 -9.65
C ALA A 235 36.48 37.70 -11.04
N ALA A 236 36.84 36.52 -11.55
CA ALA A 236 36.35 36.02 -12.84
C ALA A 236 34.82 35.77 -12.83
N PHE A 237 34.29 35.30 -11.70
CA PHE A 237 32.85 35.08 -11.53
C PHE A 237 32.08 36.40 -11.39
N LYS A 238 32.64 37.40 -10.71
CA LYS A 238 32.04 38.75 -10.60
C LYS A 238 32.00 39.48 -11.95
N ALA A 239 33.01 39.29 -12.79
CA ALA A 239 33.10 39.96 -14.10
C ALA A 239 32.09 39.42 -15.11
N ASN A 240 31.94 38.09 -15.22
CA ASN A 240 30.94 37.48 -16.11
C ASN A 240 30.50 36.09 -15.60
N PRO A 241 29.45 36.02 -14.77
CA PRO A 241 29.05 34.77 -14.12
C PRO A 241 28.48 33.74 -15.11
N LEU A 242 27.78 34.20 -16.16
CA LEU A 242 27.12 33.31 -17.13
C LEU A 242 28.12 32.59 -18.03
N ALA A 243 29.19 33.27 -18.46
CA ALA A 243 30.24 32.67 -19.26
C ALA A 243 30.96 31.53 -18.50
N LEU A 244 31.26 31.77 -17.22
CA LEU A 244 31.95 30.80 -16.37
C LEU A 244 31.09 29.57 -16.07
N VAL A 245 29.78 29.77 -15.85
CA VAL A 245 28.82 28.66 -15.71
C VAL A 245 28.73 27.86 -17.01
N GLY A 246 28.69 28.52 -18.16
CA GLY A 246 28.69 27.86 -19.48
C GLY A 246 29.92 26.99 -19.72
N GLU A 247 31.11 27.48 -19.38
CA GLU A 247 32.35 26.71 -19.53
C GLU A 247 32.38 25.47 -18.63
N GLN A 248 31.88 25.59 -17.40
CA GLN A 248 31.79 24.46 -16.47
C GLN A 248 30.80 23.38 -16.94
N LEU A 249 29.65 23.80 -17.50
CA LEU A 249 28.69 22.87 -18.10
C LEU A 249 29.29 22.14 -19.31
N LEU A 250 29.99 22.86 -20.19
CA LEU A 250 30.67 22.25 -21.35
C LEU A 250 31.75 21.26 -20.93
N LYS A 251 32.51 21.55 -19.87
CA LYS A 251 33.49 20.60 -19.32
C LYS A 251 32.81 19.36 -18.74
N ARG A 252 31.68 19.52 -18.03
CA ARG A 252 30.92 18.38 -17.50
C ARG A 252 30.31 17.52 -18.59
N MET A 253 29.72 18.12 -19.63
CA MET A 253 29.15 17.36 -20.74
C MET A 253 30.23 16.53 -21.45
N ARG A 254 31.41 17.11 -21.69
CA ARG A 254 32.55 16.35 -22.25
C ARG A 254 33.03 15.22 -21.34
N GLN A 255 33.01 15.42 -20.02
CA GLN A 255 33.37 14.38 -19.06
C GLN A 255 32.37 13.21 -19.11
N GLU A 256 31.08 13.52 -19.16
CA GLU A 256 30.00 12.52 -19.29
C GLU A 256 30.10 11.76 -20.62
N ASP A 257 30.42 12.44 -21.72
CA ASP A 257 30.62 11.80 -23.05
C ASP A 257 31.83 10.86 -23.09
N GLU A 258 32.91 11.17 -22.37
CA GLU A 258 34.10 10.33 -22.26
C GLU A 258 33.91 9.17 -21.26
N ASP A 259 33.11 9.36 -20.21
CA ASP A 259 32.73 8.29 -19.28
C ASP A 259 31.72 7.29 -19.89
N LEU A 260 31.08 7.64 -21.01
CA LEU A 260 30.12 6.81 -21.77
C LEU A 260 30.76 5.98 -22.90
N LYS A 261 32.03 6.23 -23.25
CA LYS A 261 32.81 5.44 -24.21
C LYS A 261 33.60 4.33 -23.51
#